data_AF-A0ABD5B9T6-F1
#
_entry.id   AF-A0ABD5B9T6-F1
#
_cell.length_a   1.000
_cell.length_b   1.000
_cell.length_c   1.000
_cell.angle_alpha   90.00
_cell.angle_beta   90.00
_cell.angle_gamma   90.00
#
_symmetry.space_group_name_H-M   'P 1'
#
loop_
_entity.id
_entity.type
_entity.pdbx_description
1 polymer ?
#
loop_
_entity_poly.entity_id
_entity_poly.type
_entity_poly.pdbx_seq_one_letter_code
_entity_poly.pdbx_strand_id
1 'polypeptide(L)' 'MIRKTKLKENFPKKEYLPPMIEVEFVETEQCIAGSSATVHPGGIGNPDTPAVTDWNNNNINGNTDFDF' A
#
# COMPACT_ATOMS: atom_id res chain seq x y z
N MET A 1 -46.23 34.57 -61.10
CA MET A 1 -46.53 33.41 -60.23
C MET A 1 -45.25 32.57 -60.10
N ILE A 2 -44.46 32.80 -59.05
CA ILE A 2 -43.11 32.20 -58.89
C ILE A 2 -43.24 30.80 -58.30
N ARG A 3 -42.61 29.83 -58.96
CA ARG A 3 -42.72 28.38 -58.71
C ARG A 3 -41.96 27.97 -57.43
N LYS A 4 -42.51 27.01 -56.67
CA LYS A 4 -41.92 26.40 -55.48
C LYS A 4 -40.65 25.59 -55.82
N THR A 5 -39.53 26.25 -56.05
CA THR A 5 -38.22 25.58 -56.29
C THR A 5 -37.15 26.09 -55.32
N LYS A 6 -37.45 26.06 -54.02
CA LYS A 6 -36.42 26.00 -52.96
C LYS A 6 -36.49 24.63 -52.29
N LEU A 7 -36.13 23.60 -53.05
CA LEU A 7 -35.94 22.25 -52.50
C LEU A 7 -34.48 22.09 -52.11
N LYS A 8 -34.28 22.03 -50.79
CA LYS A 8 -33.10 21.59 -50.03
C LYS A 8 -31.77 22.23 -50.43
N GLU A 9 -31.39 23.24 -49.66
CA GLU A 9 -29.99 23.62 -49.53
C GLU A 9 -29.17 22.36 -49.16
N ASN A 10 -28.19 22.03 -49.99
CA ASN A 10 -27.28 20.91 -49.76
C ASN A 10 -26.35 21.30 -48.61
N PHE A 11 -26.80 21.09 -47.36
CA PHE A 11 -25.91 21.17 -46.22
C PHE A 11 -24.88 20.04 -46.34
N PRO A 12 -23.57 20.35 -46.31
CA PRO A 12 -22.55 19.31 -46.26
C PRO A 12 -22.78 18.45 -45.02
N LYS A 13 -22.70 17.13 -45.18
CA LYS A 13 -22.78 16.21 -44.06
C LYS A 13 -21.60 16.49 -43.12
N LYS A 14 -21.87 16.53 -41.82
CA LYS A 14 -20.78 16.61 -40.83
C LYS A 14 -19.91 15.36 -40.93
N GLU A 15 -18.61 15.54 -40.81
CA GLU A 15 -17.68 14.44 -40.71
C GLU A 15 -17.91 13.69 -39.40
N TYR A 16 -17.85 12.36 -39.47
CA TYR A 16 -17.98 11.51 -38.31
C TYR A 16 -16.64 11.44 -37.57
N LEU A 17 -16.65 11.78 -36.29
CA LEU A 17 -15.52 11.55 -35.40
C LEU A 17 -15.84 10.31 -34.54
N PRO A 18 -15.10 9.19 -34.69
CA PRO A 18 -15.29 8.04 -33.82
C PRO A 18 -14.95 8.39 -32.36
N PRO A 19 -15.68 7.84 -31.38
CA PRO A 19 -15.32 8.00 -29.98
C PRO A 19 -13.98 7.32 -29.70
N MET A 20 -13.15 7.94 -28.86
CA MET A 20 -11.88 7.38 -28.41
C MET A 20 -12.02 6.88 -26.98
N ILE A 21 -11.42 5.72 -26.69
CA ILE A 21 -11.31 5.16 -25.35
C ILE A 21 -9.85 5.35 -24.93
N GLU A 22 -9.64 6.07 -23.83
CA GLU A 22 -8.33 6.30 -23.25
C GLU A 22 -8.17 5.47 -21.97
N VAL A 23 -6.98 4.91 -21.77
CA VAL A 23 -6.59 4.19 -20.55
C VAL A 23 -5.44 4.96 -19.91
N GLU A 24 -5.66 5.40 -18.68
CA GLU A 24 -4.64 6.08 -17.89
C GLU A 24 -4.02 5.09 -16.89
N PHE A 25 -2.70 4.94 -16.95
CA PHE A 25 -1.94 4.19 -15.96
C PHE A 25 -1.38 5.18 -14.94
N VAL A 26 -1.89 5.11 -13.71
CA VAL A 26 -1.38 5.94 -12.60
C VAL A 26 -0.42 5.10 -11.77
N GLU A 27 0.85 5.49 -11.76
CA GLU A 27 1.86 4.91 -10.90
C GLU A 27 1.87 5.65 -9.57
N THR A 28 1.58 4.96 -8.47
CA THR A 28 1.68 5.51 -7.11
C THR A 28 3.05 5.20 -6.52
N GLU A 29 3.58 6.11 -5.70
CA GLU A 29 4.81 5.84 -4.95
C GLU A 29 4.69 4.60 -4.05
N GLN A 30 5.77 3.84 -3.97
CA GLN A 30 5.85 2.63 -3.16
C GLN A 30 6.41 2.99 -1.79
N CYS A 31 5.55 3.27 -0.82
CA CYS A 31 5.97 3.54 0.55
C CYS A 31 6.21 2.22 1.32
N ILE A 32 7.32 1.54 1.00
CA ILE A 32 8.11 0.89 2.05
C ILE A 32 9.37 1.73 2.15
N ALA A 33 9.34 2.75 3.01
CA ALA A 33 10.56 3.42 3.41
C ALA A 33 11.46 2.34 4.03
N GLY A 34 12.52 1.95 3.32
CA GLY A 34 13.50 1.02 3.85
C GLY A 34 13.98 1.53 5.21
N SER A 35 13.92 0.68 6.24
CA SER A 35 14.21 1.03 7.64
C SER A 35 13.18 1.91 8.38
N SER A 36 11.93 2.05 7.91
CA SER A 36 10.91 2.89 8.57
C SER A 36 10.40 2.39 9.93
N ALA A 37 10.70 1.14 10.29
CA ALA A 37 10.42 0.61 11.61
C ALA A 37 11.45 -0.48 11.96
N THR A 38 12.47 -0.11 12.72
CA THR A 38 13.36 -1.08 13.37
C THR A 38 12.85 -1.30 14.78
N VAL A 39 12.38 -2.51 15.08
CA VAL A 39 11.93 -2.90 16.42
C VAL A 39 13.07 -3.60 17.13
N HIS A 40 13.55 -3.02 18.22
CA HIS A 40 14.52 -3.65 19.12
C HIS A 40 13.80 -4.16 20.37
N PRO A 41 13.64 -5.48 20.55
CA PRO A 41 12.86 -6.04 21.64
C PRO A 41 13.54 -5.96 23.02
N GLY A 42 14.81 -5.57 23.07
CA GLY A 42 15.61 -5.49 24.29
C GLY A 42 15.76 -4.09 24.89
N GLY A 43 16.64 -3.98 25.90
CA GLY A 43 16.94 -2.72 26.60
C GLY A 43 18.14 -1.96 26.04
N ILE A 44 18.42 -0.75 26.57
CA ILE A 44 19.46 0.19 26.11
C ILE A 44 20.87 -0.44 25.96
N GLY A 45 21.20 -1.47 26.75
CA GLY A 45 22.50 -2.16 26.70
C GLY A 45 22.51 -3.50 25.97
N ASN A 46 21.35 -4.03 25.57
CA ASN A 46 21.22 -5.30 24.84
C ASN A 46 19.95 -5.27 23.97
N PRO A 47 19.95 -4.53 22.86
CA PRO A 47 18.74 -4.21 22.09
C PRO A 47 18.15 -5.41 21.36
N ASP A 48 18.97 -6.43 21.06
CA ASP A 48 18.56 -7.61 20.29
C ASP A 48 18.18 -8.81 21.17
N THR A 49 18.37 -8.70 22.49
CA THR A 49 17.96 -9.74 23.45
C THR A 49 16.75 -9.24 24.25
N PRO A 50 15.58 -9.88 24.15
CA PRO A 50 14.42 -9.52 24.95
C PRO A 50 14.73 -9.69 26.44
N ALA A 51 14.23 -8.76 27.26
CA ALA A 51 14.35 -8.88 28.71
C ALA A 51 13.51 -10.07 29.19
N VAL A 52 14.18 -11.12 29.67
CA VAL A 52 13.52 -12.26 30.31
C VAL A 52 13.24 -11.87 31.76
N THR A 53 12.05 -11.32 32.01
CA THR A 53 11.50 -11.28 33.37
C THR A 53 10.87 -12.65 33.63
N ASP A 54 11.71 -13.66 33.85
CA ASP A 54 11.25 -15.03 34.08
C ASP A 54 10.30 -15.08 35.29
N TRP A 55 9.36 -16.02 35.27
CA TRP A 55 8.65 -16.48 36.47
C TRP A 55 9.59 -17.37 37.32
N ASN A 56 10.88 -17.05 37.36
CA ASN A 56 11.84 -17.69 38.25
C ASN A 56 11.99 -16.80 39.47
N ASN A 57 11.08 -17.02 40.41
CA ASN A 57 11.21 -16.48 41.75
C ASN A 57 12.43 -17.13 42.40
N ASN A 58 13.55 -16.40 42.47
CA ASN A 58 14.77 -16.77 43.21
C ASN A 58 14.55 -17.06 44.70
N ASN A 59 13.31 -17.03 45.19
CA ASN A 59 12.89 -17.36 46.55
C ASN A 59 12.33 -18.79 46.69
N ILE A 60 12.34 -19.61 45.62
CA ILE A 60 12.07 -21.06 45.72
C ILE A 60 13.43 -21.77 45.80
N ASN A 61 13.95 -21.86 47.03
CA ASN A 61 15.14 -22.62 47.40
C ASN A 61 14.92 -24.13 47.19
N GLY A 62 15.02 -24.61 45.95
CA GLY A 62 15.23 -26.03 45.66
C GLY A 62 16.73 -26.31 45.60
N ASN A 63 17.27 -26.98 46.63
CA ASN A 63 18.67 -27.37 46.69
C ASN A 63 19.05 -28.23 45.46
N THR A 64 20.15 -27.89 44.78
CA THR A 64 20.71 -28.63 43.64
C THR A 64 21.83 -29.61 44.04
N ASP A 65 22.06 -29.83 45.33
CA ASP A 65 23.01 -30.84 45.82
C ASP A 65 22.42 -32.25 45.61
N PHE A 66 22.74 -32.85 44.48
CA PHE A 66 22.65 -34.29 44.30
C PHE A 66 23.99 -34.89 44.70
N ASP A 67 24.07 -35.41 45.93
CA ASP A 67 25.21 -36.22 46.38
C ASP A 67 25.20 -37.56 45.63
N PHE A 68 26.28 -37.88 44.90
CA PHE A 68 26.50 -39.18 44.25
C PHE A 68 27.05 -40.23 45.23
#